data_AF-A0AAV4SKG8-F1
#
_entry.id   AF-A0AAV4SKG8-F1
#
_cell.length_a   1.000
_cell.length_b   1.000
_cell.length_c   1.000
_cell.angle_alpha   90.00
_cell.angle_beta   90.00
_cell.angle_gamma   90.00
#
_symmetry.space_group_name_H-M   'P 1'
#
loop_
_entity.id
_entity.type
_entity.pdbx_description
1 polymer ?
#
loop_
_entity_poly.entity_id
_entity_poly.type
_entity_poly.pdbx_seq_one_letter_code
_entity_poly.pdbx_strand_id
1 'polypeptide(L)'
;MTVTYSLHVSKARLCGFAKLLTRWRGSIYKLLYREMLIFVLLYYFLLVLYRFILNDESRVTFEKLAIYCEAFTDLIPLSFVLGFYVTIVVGRWWQQYLAIPWPDKCCMLISTYVNGADERGRVIRRTLARYLNLMSALTFQAISPAVKMRFPTLDHLVEAGLMTKEEFQVYDAVLMTHGKWWVPAQWFGSVAARARREGRIKDDILFKHLLDEMHVFRGNCGLLFSFDWISIPLVYTQVVTLAIYTYFLATVMGRQYLDPKKDILVMK
;
A
#
# COMPACT_ATOMS: atom_id res chain seq x y z
N MET A 1 1.37 8.20 -4.76
CA MET A 1 2.59 9.04 -4.79
C MET A 1 3.17 9.13 -3.40
N THR A 2 4.47 8.88 -3.24
CA THR A 2 5.20 9.07 -1.98
C THR A 2 5.44 10.57 -1.71
N VAL A 3 5.59 10.94 -0.44
CA VAL A 3 5.86 12.33 -0.02
C VAL A 3 7.05 12.33 0.94
N THR A 4 8.20 12.78 0.44
CA THR A 4 9.43 12.86 1.25
C THR A 4 9.50 14.19 1.99
N TYR A 5 9.73 14.14 3.30
CA TYR A 5 9.89 15.33 4.15
C TYR A 5 11.05 15.24 5.14
N SER A 6 11.89 14.20 5.05
CA SER A 6 12.97 13.91 6.01
C SER A 6 13.91 15.10 6.23
N LEU A 7 14.28 15.83 5.17
CA LEU A 7 15.15 17.00 5.29
C LEU A 7 14.54 18.12 6.14
N HIS A 8 13.21 18.28 6.11
CA HIS A 8 12.50 19.36 6.81
C HIS A 8 12.41 19.11 8.32
N VAL A 9 12.59 17.86 8.75
CA VAL A 9 12.59 17.45 10.16
C VAL A 9 13.97 16.97 10.62
N SER A 10 15.02 17.25 9.84
CA SER A 10 16.39 16.82 10.14
C SER A 10 16.98 17.47 11.40
N LYS A 11 16.45 18.62 11.84
CA LYS A 11 16.86 19.32 13.06
C LYS A 11 15.64 19.59 13.94
N ALA A 12 15.75 19.31 15.23
CA ALA A 12 14.74 19.69 16.22
C ALA A 12 14.78 21.22 16.40
N ARG A 13 13.80 21.92 15.82
CA ARG A 13 13.62 23.37 15.94
C ARG A 13 12.26 23.67 16.56
N LEU A 14 12.15 24.80 17.23
CA LEU A 14 10.84 25.34 17.64
C LEU A 14 9.93 25.43 16.41
N CYS A 15 8.69 24.94 16.54
CA CYS A 15 7.72 24.83 15.45
C CYS A 15 8.15 23.93 14.26
N GLY A 16 9.14 23.05 14.42
CA GLY A 16 9.58 22.14 13.35
C GLY A 16 8.43 21.28 12.80
N PHE A 17 7.66 20.64 13.69
CA PHE A 17 6.48 19.86 13.30
C PHE A 17 5.26 20.71 12.96
N ALA A 18 5.09 21.88 13.61
CA ALA A 18 3.98 22.78 13.28
C ALA A 18 4.02 23.22 11.80
N LYS A 19 5.21 23.36 11.21
CA LYS A 19 5.38 23.63 9.77
C LYS A 19 4.89 22.49 8.86
N LEU A 20 4.75 21.26 9.36
CA LEU A 20 4.18 20.17 8.57
C LEU A 20 2.67 20.30 8.41
N LEU A 21 1.98 20.97 9.34
CA LEU A 21 0.54 21.21 9.29
C LEU A 21 0.13 22.17 8.15
N THR A 22 1.05 22.96 7.60
CA THR A 22 0.72 23.84 6.46
C THR A 22 0.85 23.15 5.10
N ARG A 23 1.29 21.88 5.06
CA ARG A 23 1.47 21.15 3.80
C ARG A 23 0.15 20.60 3.29
N TRP A 24 -0.05 20.66 1.96
CA TRP A 24 -1.23 20.10 1.30
C TRP A 24 -1.02 18.71 0.70
N ARG A 25 0.09 18.49 0.00
CA ARG A 25 0.37 17.23 -0.72
C ARG A 25 0.59 16.08 0.27
N GLY A 26 -0.29 15.07 0.24
CA GLY A 26 -0.24 13.92 1.15
C GLY A 26 -0.59 14.27 2.59
N SER A 27 -1.31 15.37 2.80
CA SER A 27 -1.75 15.83 4.13
C SER A 27 -3.07 15.21 4.56
N ILE A 28 -3.36 15.30 5.85
CA ILE A 28 -4.66 14.93 6.42
C ILE A 28 -5.81 15.74 5.82
N TYR A 29 -5.59 17.02 5.52
CA TYR A 29 -6.62 17.90 4.94
C TYR A 29 -7.07 17.41 3.57
N LYS A 30 -6.11 17.02 2.71
CA LYS A 30 -6.43 16.50 1.37
C LYS A 30 -7.20 15.17 1.43
N LEU A 31 -7.00 14.39 2.49
CA LEU A 31 -7.67 13.11 2.69
C LEU A 31 -9.07 13.25 3.33
N LEU A 32 -9.27 14.20 4.24
CA LEU A 32 -10.49 14.30 5.05
C LEU A 32 -11.43 15.45 4.68
N TYR A 33 -11.08 16.35 3.75
CA TYR A 33 -11.89 17.56 3.51
C TYR A 33 -13.34 17.25 3.10
N ARG A 34 -13.59 16.16 2.39
CA ARG A 34 -14.95 15.79 1.94
C ARG A 34 -15.78 15.26 3.11
N GLU A 35 -15.21 14.35 3.88
CA GLU A 35 -15.80 13.74 5.05
C GLU A 35 -16.07 14.80 6.13
N MET A 36 -15.13 15.72 6.33
CA MET A 36 -15.29 16.87 7.22
C MET A 36 -16.43 17.78 6.77
N LEU A 37 -16.51 18.07 5.46
CA LEU A 37 -17.62 18.86 4.92
C LEU A 37 -18.97 18.18 5.17
N ILE A 38 -19.07 16.88 4.92
CA ILE A 38 -20.30 16.10 5.19
C ILE A 38 -20.66 16.16 6.68
N PHE A 39 -19.69 15.93 7.57
CA PHE A 39 -19.91 15.98 9.02
C PHE A 39 -20.41 17.36 9.47
N VAL A 40 -19.78 18.43 9.01
CA VAL A 40 -20.15 19.81 9.31
C VAL A 40 -21.55 20.13 8.79
N LEU A 41 -21.86 19.74 7.56
CA LEU A 41 -23.19 19.95 6.98
C LEU A 41 -24.28 19.21 7.75
N LEU A 42 -24.05 17.94 8.12
CA LEU A 42 -24.99 17.17 8.95
C LEU A 42 -25.18 17.80 10.33
N TYR A 43 -24.09 18.24 10.97
CA TYR A 43 -24.14 18.89 12.27
C TYR A 43 -25.01 20.16 12.23
N TYR A 44 -24.73 21.07 11.29
CA TYR A 44 -25.47 22.32 11.16
C TYR A 44 -26.91 22.11 10.66
N PHE A 45 -27.15 21.08 9.84
CA PHE A 45 -28.50 20.69 9.46
C PHE A 45 -29.34 20.32 10.69
N LEU A 46 -28.82 19.45 11.57
CA LEU A 46 -29.50 19.09 12.82
C LEU A 46 -29.69 20.30 13.74
N LEU A 47 -28.70 21.20 13.81
CA LEU A 47 -28.80 22.42 14.61
C LEU A 47 -29.92 23.35 14.10
N VAL A 48 -30.01 23.56 12.79
CA VAL A 48 -31.07 24.36 12.16
C VAL A 48 -32.44 23.72 12.38
N LEU A 49 -32.52 22.39 12.24
CA LEU A 49 -33.73 21.62 12.49
C LEU A 49 -34.21 21.82 13.94
N TYR A 50 -33.31 21.68 14.91
CA TYR A 50 -33.62 21.89 16.33
C TYR A 50 -34.09 23.31 16.64
N ARG A 51 -33.39 24.34 16.13
CA ARG A 51 -33.64 25.74 16.49
C ARG A 51 -34.85 26.36 15.78
N PHE A 52 -35.08 26.01 14.52
CA PHE A 52 -36.03 26.75 13.68
C PHE A 52 -37.22 25.91 13.19
N ILE A 53 -37.09 24.58 13.14
CA ILE A 53 -38.10 23.72 12.53
C ILE A 53 -38.91 22.96 13.59
N LEU A 54 -38.24 22.37 14.60
CA LEU A 54 -38.92 21.57 15.61
C LEU A 54 -39.83 22.42 16.51
N ASN A 55 -41.00 21.86 16.84
CA ASN A 55 -41.90 22.37 17.87
C ASN A 55 -41.39 22.01 19.28
N ASP A 56 -41.97 22.61 20.32
CA ASP A 56 -41.45 22.49 21.69
C ASP A 56 -41.43 21.04 22.21
N GLU A 57 -42.43 20.23 21.86
CA GLU A 57 -42.48 18.81 22.24
C GLU A 57 -41.36 18.00 21.54
N SER A 58 -41.19 18.16 20.23
CA SER A 58 -40.13 17.46 19.49
C SER A 58 -38.72 17.91 19.90
N ARG A 59 -38.55 19.16 20.33
CA ARG A 59 -37.28 19.65 20.88
C ARG A 59 -36.89 18.90 22.16
N VAL A 60 -37.85 18.63 23.05
CA VAL A 60 -37.58 17.83 24.25
C VAL A 60 -37.14 16.41 23.89
N THR A 61 -37.77 15.78 22.90
CA THR A 61 -37.35 14.46 22.41
C THR A 61 -35.95 14.50 21.78
N PHE A 62 -35.64 15.54 21.01
CA PHE A 62 -34.31 15.77 20.43
C PHE A 62 -33.24 15.93 21.53
N GLU A 63 -33.53 16.72 22.57
CA GLU A 63 -32.65 16.94 23.72
C GLU A 63 -32.35 15.62 24.45
N LYS A 64 -33.38 14.81 24.71
CA LYS A 64 -33.21 13.46 25.31
C LYS A 64 -32.35 12.55 24.44
N LEU A 65 -32.56 12.55 23.12
CA LEU A 65 -31.76 11.75 22.19
C LEU A 65 -30.30 12.24 22.13
N ALA A 66 -30.05 13.55 22.17
CA ALA A 66 -28.71 14.10 22.24
C ALA A 66 -27.98 13.61 23.49
N ILE A 67 -28.61 13.74 24.67
CA ILE A 67 -28.04 13.29 25.94
C ILE A 67 -27.77 11.78 25.92
N TYR A 68 -28.70 11.00 25.37
CA TYR A 68 -28.51 9.56 25.18
C TYR A 68 -27.28 9.28 24.31
N CYS A 69 -27.20 9.85 23.11
CA CYS A 69 -26.07 9.63 22.21
C CYS A 69 -24.73 10.08 22.82
N GLU A 70 -24.70 11.18 23.56
CA GLU A 70 -23.50 11.65 24.26
C GLU A 70 -22.99 10.60 25.26
N ALA A 71 -23.86 10.00 26.06
CA ALA A 71 -23.49 8.96 27.02
C ALA A 71 -22.83 7.73 26.35
N PHE A 72 -23.22 7.38 25.12
CA PHE A 72 -22.60 6.27 24.38
C PHE A 72 -21.25 6.64 23.77
N THR A 73 -20.95 7.92 23.52
CA THR A 73 -19.65 8.31 22.94
C THR A 73 -18.48 8.02 23.88
N ASP A 74 -18.69 8.10 25.19
CA ASP A 74 -17.65 7.83 26.19
C ASP A 74 -17.33 6.32 26.35
N LEU A 75 -18.23 5.45 25.89
CA LEU A 75 -18.08 4.00 26.00
C LEU A 75 -17.25 3.38 24.87
N ILE A 76 -16.98 4.10 23.77
CA ILE A 76 -16.30 3.54 22.60
C ILE A 76 -14.78 3.79 22.72
N PRO A 77 -13.95 2.74 22.93
CA PRO A 77 -12.50 2.90 23.08
C PRO A 77 -11.80 3.03 21.72
N LEU A 78 -12.09 4.12 20.99
CA LEU A 78 -11.59 4.35 19.63
C LEU A 78 -10.06 4.30 19.54
N SER A 79 -9.37 4.94 20.50
CA SER A 79 -7.91 5.00 20.51
C SER A 79 -7.26 3.63 20.53
N PHE A 80 -7.85 2.68 21.26
CA PHE A 80 -7.35 1.31 21.34
C PHE A 80 -7.52 0.59 19.99
N VAL A 81 -8.75 0.54 19.48
CA VAL A 81 -9.08 -0.17 18.23
C VAL A 81 -8.28 0.40 17.04
N LEU A 82 -8.18 1.74 16.96
CA LEU A 82 -7.42 2.41 15.92
C LEU A 82 -5.92 2.16 16.06
N GLY A 83 -5.37 2.19 17.29
CA GLY A 83 -3.96 1.94 17.56
C GLY A 83 -3.50 0.57 17.06
N PHE A 84 -4.24 -0.49 17.38
CA PHE A 84 -3.91 -1.85 16.92
C PHE A 84 -4.01 -1.97 15.40
N TYR A 85 -5.11 -1.52 14.81
CA TYR A 85 -5.32 -1.64 13.37
C TYR A 85 -4.28 -0.85 12.57
N VAL A 86 -4.01 0.40 12.95
CA VAL A 86 -3.00 1.24 12.28
C VAL A 86 -1.60 0.62 12.39
N THR A 87 -1.26 0.04 13.54
CA THR A 87 0.03 -0.66 13.72
C THR A 87 0.18 -1.82 12.75
N ILE A 88 -0.87 -2.63 12.55
CA ILE A 88 -0.86 -3.73 11.57
C ILE A 88 -0.71 -3.19 10.14
N VAL A 89 -1.46 -2.14 9.79
CA VAL A 89 -1.41 -1.52 8.45
C VAL A 89 -0.02 -0.95 8.16
N VAL A 90 0.55 -0.17 9.07
CA VAL A 90 1.89 0.43 8.92
C VAL A 90 2.98 -0.64 8.86
N GLY A 91 2.87 -1.69 9.69
CA GLY A 91 3.77 -2.83 9.66
C GLY A 91 3.77 -3.52 8.28
N ARG A 92 2.59 -3.84 7.76
CA ARG A 92 2.45 -4.43 6.42
C ARG A 92 2.93 -3.50 5.30
N TRP A 93 2.66 -2.20 5.41
CA TRP A 93 3.14 -1.22 4.43
C TRP A 93 4.66 -1.18 4.37
N TRP A 94 5.34 -1.19 5.52
CA TRP A 94 6.80 -1.19 5.57
C TRP A 94 7.40 -2.49 5.03
N GLN A 95 6.81 -3.63 5.38
CA GLN A 95 7.27 -4.94 4.87
C GLN A 95 7.11 -5.04 3.34
N GLN A 96 6.03 -4.50 2.77
CA GLN A 96 5.88 -4.42 1.31
C GLN A 96 6.98 -3.56 0.67
N TYR A 97 7.34 -2.43 1.28
CA TYR A 97 8.44 -1.59 0.79
C TYR A 97 9.79 -2.34 0.82
N LEU A 98 10.10 -3.04 1.93
CA LEU A 98 11.32 -3.84 2.04
C LEU A 98 11.35 -5.03 1.07
N ALA A 99 10.19 -5.56 0.70
CA ALA A 99 10.05 -6.64 -0.26
C ALA A 99 10.15 -6.19 -1.73
N ILE A 100 10.35 -4.89 -2.01
CA ILE A 100 10.60 -4.44 -3.39
C ILE A 100 11.93 -5.06 -3.88
N PRO A 101 11.91 -5.90 -4.94
CA PRO A 101 13.10 -6.60 -5.41
C PRO A 101 14.05 -5.65 -6.15
N TRP A 102 15.22 -5.39 -5.55
CA TRP A 102 16.28 -4.56 -6.16
C TRP A 102 17.28 -5.44 -6.93
N PRO A 103 17.57 -5.14 -8.21
CA PRO A 103 18.42 -5.99 -9.04
C PRO A 103 19.92 -5.84 -8.71
N ASP A 104 20.30 -4.82 -7.95
CA ASP A 104 21.66 -4.36 -7.68
C ASP A 104 22.61 -5.51 -7.32
N LYS A 105 22.27 -6.28 -6.27
CA LYS A 105 23.12 -7.37 -5.79
C LYS A 105 23.32 -8.45 -6.86
N CYS A 106 22.24 -8.89 -7.51
CA CYS A 106 22.33 -9.86 -8.59
C CYS A 106 23.14 -9.32 -9.78
N CYS A 107 22.94 -8.06 -10.18
CA CYS A 107 23.67 -7.43 -11.28
C CYS A 107 25.18 -7.30 -11.00
N MET A 108 25.57 -6.98 -9.76
CA MET A 108 26.97 -6.98 -9.34
C MET A 108 27.60 -8.37 -9.48
N LEU A 109 26.88 -9.43 -9.06
CA LEU A 109 27.35 -10.81 -9.22
C LEU A 109 27.42 -11.23 -10.69
N ILE A 110 26.41 -10.90 -11.50
CA ILE A 110 26.41 -11.18 -12.95
C ILE A 110 27.62 -10.53 -13.62
N SER A 111 27.91 -9.26 -13.27
CA SER A 111 29.06 -8.53 -13.82
C SER A 111 30.40 -9.17 -13.46
N THR A 112 30.49 -9.78 -12.27
CA THR A 112 31.75 -10.32 -11.74
C THR A 112 31.96 -11.78 -12.12
N TYR A 113 30.89 -12.59 -12.12
CA TYR A 113 30.98 -14.04 -12.24
C TYR A 113 30.81 -14.55 -13.67
N VAL A 114 30.15 -13.78 -14.54
CA VAL A 114 29.93 -14.16 -15.95
C VAL A 114 31.01 -13.54 -16.83
N ASN A 115 32.03 -14.34 -17.14
CA ASN A 115 33.22 -13.93 -17.87
C ASN A 115 33.01 -13.88 -19.39
N GLY A 116 33.89 -13.14 -20.08
CA GLY A 116 33.89 -12.99 -21.55
C GLY A 116 33.65 -11.55 -22.01
N ALA A 117 34.65 -10.98 -22.67
CA ALA A 117 34.57 -9.65 -23.31
C ALA A 117 33.98 -9.72 -24.73
N ASP A 118 33.80 -10.93 -25.25
CA ASP A 118 33.17 -11.22 -26.53
C ASP A 118 31.65 -11.04 -26.48
N GLU A 119 31.03 -11.06 -27.65
CA GLU A 119 29.59 -10.87 -27.82
C GLU A 119 28.78 -11.87 -27.00
N ARG A 120 29.18 -13.14 -26.95
CA ARG A 120 28.47 -14.17 -26.18
C ARG A 120 28.42 -13.83 -24.68
N GLY A 121 29.56 -13.43 -24.09
CA GLY A 121 29.62 -13.00 -22.69
C GLY A 121 28.73 -11.78 -22.43
N ARG A 122 28.74 -10.80 -23.34
CA ARG A 122 27.87 -9.62 -23.27
C ARG A 122 26.38 -9.99 -23.30
N VAL A 123 25.97 -10.88 -24.21
CA VAL A 123 24.58 -11.33 -24.35
C VAL A 123 24.11 -12.07 -23.10
N ILE A 124 24.91 -12.97 -22.53
CA ILE A 124 24.55 -13.70 -21.31
C ILE A 124 24.29 -12.71 -20.15
N ARG A 125 25.22 -11.77 -19.90
CA ARG A 125 25.06 -10.78 -18.82
C ARG A 125 23.80 -9.94 -18.99
N ARG A 126 23.55 -9.44 -20.21
CA ARG A 126 22.36 -8.62 -20.51
C ARG A 126 21.06 -9.41 -20.35
N THR A 127 21.03 -10.67 -20.81
CA THR A 127 19.84 -11.52 -20.70
C THR A 127 19.53 -11.88 -19.25
N LEU A 128 20.53 -12.24 -18.44
CA LEU A 128 20.34 -12.50 -17.00
C LEU A 128 19.78 -11.27 -16.27
N ALA A 129 20.37 -10.09 -16.49
CA ALA A 129 19.87 -8.85 -15.89
C ALA A 129 18.44 -8.51 -16.36
N ARG A 130 18.16 -8.70 -17.66
CA ARG A 130 16.82 -8.45 -18.21
C ARG A 130 15.78 -9.41 -17.64
N TYR A 131 16.11 -10.67 -17.35
CA TYR A 131 15.16 -11.60 -16.71
C TYR A 131 14.80 -11.21 -15.29
N LEU A 132 15.72 -10.61 -14.51
CA LEU A 132 15.39 -10.02 -13.21
C LEU A 132 14.39 -8.86 -13.38
N ASN A 133 14.69 -7.96 -14.31
CA ASN A 133 13.84 -6.81 -14.59
C ASN A 133 12.45 -7.24 -15.09
N LEU A 134 12.40 -8.23 -15.99
CA LEU A 134 11.15 -8.78 -16.51
C LEU A 134 10.32 -9.44 -15.40
N MET A 135 10.95 -10.20 -14.52
CA MET A 135 10.30 -10.79 -13.34
C MET A 135 9.66 -9.72 -12.47
N SER A 136 10.41 -8.67 -12.12
CA SER A 136 9.89 -7.56 -11.31
C SER A 136 8.77 -6.80 -12.02
N ALA A 137 8.89 -6.57 -13.33
CA ALA A 137 7.90 -5.86 -14.12
C ALA A 137 6.57 -6.64 -14.19
N LEU A 138 6.63 -7.96 -14.40
CA LEU A 138 5.45 -8.83 -14.37
C LEU A 138 4.79 -8.85 -12.99
N THR A 139 5.58 -8.93 -11.92
CA THR A 139 5.07 -8.84 -10.55
C THR A 139 4.38 -7.50 -10.30
N PHE A 140 5.03 -6.38 -10.62
CA PHE A 140 4.47 -5.05 -10.40
C PHE A 140 3.26 -4.77 -11.30
N GLN A 141 3.25 -5.25 -12.54
CA GLN A 141 2.10 -5.16 -13.44
C GLN A 141 0.87 -5.85 -12.86
N ALA A 142 1.05 -6.95 -12.11
CA ALA A 142 -0.04 -7.67 -11.47
C ALA A 142 -0.61 -6.94 -10.23
N ILE A 143 0.26 -6.36 -9.39
CA ILE A 143 -0.15 -5.84 -8.06
C ILE A 143 -0.25 -4.31 -7.97
N SER A 144 0.31 -3.57 -8.94
CA SER A 144 0.37 -2.11 -8.88
C SER A 144 -0.47 -1.48 -9.99
N PRO A 145 -1.57 -0.76 -9.67
CA PRO A 145 -2.37 -0.06 -10.66
C PRO A 145 -1.56 0.95 -11.49
N ALA A 146 -0.58 1.62 -10.86
CA ALA A 146 0.29 2.58 -11.56
C ALA A 146 1.15 1.90 -12.63
N VAL A 147 1.67 0.70 -12.35
CA VAL A 147 2.45 -0.08 -13.32
C VAL A 147 1.55 -0.73 -14.35
N LYS A 148 0.36 -1.21 -13.97
CA LYS A 148 -0.66 -1.73 -14.89
C LYS A 148 -1.13 -0.68 -15.89
N MET A 149 -1.27 0.59 -15.49
CA MET A 149 -1.57 1.69 -16.42
C MET A 149 -0.43 1.94 -17.41
N ARG A 150 0.83 1.73 -17.01
CA ARG A 150 2.00 1.88 -17.90
C ARG A 150 2.17 0.68 -18.83
N PHE A 151 1.89 -0.53 -18.33
CA PHE A 151 1.95 -1.77 -19.08
C PHE A 151 0.60 -2.50 -19.00
N PRO A 152 -0.43 -2.12 -19.78
CA PRO A 152 -1.74 -2.75 -19.71
C PRO A 152 -1.73 -4.20 -20.19
N THR A 153 -0.98 -4.49 -21.26
CA THR A 153 -0.85 -5.83 -21.86
C THR A 153 0.60 -6.32 -21.79
N LEU A 154 0.81 -7.61 -22.10
CA LEU A 154 2.15 -8.18 -22.22
C LEU A 154 2.92 -7.60 -23.42
N ASP A 155 2.24 -7.20 -24.49
CA ASP A 155 2.87 -6.54 -25.65
C ASP A 155 3.62 -5.26 -25.25
N HIS A 156 3.08 -4.50 -24.30
CA HIS A 156 3.75 -3.30 -23.79
C HIS A 156 5.08 -3.62 -23.09
N LEU A 157 5.24 -4.83 -22.52
CA LEU A 157 6.53 -5.30 -21.98
C LEU A 157 7.51 -5.67 -23.10
N VAL A 158 6.99 -6.19 -24.22
CA VAL A 158 7.78 -6.49 -25.42
C VAL A 158 8.28 -5.20 -26.07
N GLU A 159 7.38 -4.25 -26.30
CA GLU A 159 7.69 -2.93 -26.86
C GLU A 159 8.68 -2.13 -25.99
N ALA A 160 8.57 -2.25 -24.67
CA ALA A 160 9.52 -1.66 -23.73
C ALA A 160 10.89 -2.36 -23.69
N GLY A 161 11.08 -3.45 -24.44
CA GLY A 161 12.33 -4.21 -24.50
C GLY A 161 12.62 -5.03 -23.24
N LEU A 162 11.62 -5.26 -22.39
CA LEU A 162 11.75 -6.12 -21.21
C LEU A 162 11.62 -7.61 -21.57
N MET A 163 10.84 -7.91 -22.61
CA MET A 163 10.63 -9.25 -23.16
C MET A 163 10.87 -9.24 -24.67
N THR A 164 11.46 -10.29 -25.24
CA THR A 164 11.56 -10.45 -26.70
C THR A 164 10.29 -11.08 -27.27
N LYS A 165 10.07 -11.02 -28.59
CA LYS A 165 8.89 -11.63 -29.22
C LYS A 165 8.89 -13.16 -29.07
N GLU A 166 10.07 -13.77 -29.15
CA GLU A 166 10.27 -15.20 -29.00
C GLU A 166 9.97 -15.63 -27.55
N GLU A 167 10.46 -14.86 -26.58
CA GLU A 167 10.14 -15.11 -25.17
C GLU A 167 8.67 -14.90 -24.86
N PHE A 168 8.00 -13.94 -25.50
CA PHE A 168 6.57 -13.76 -25.38
C PHE A 168 5.79 -14.98 -25.83
N GLN A 169 6.14 -15.58 -26.98
CA GLN A 169 5.49 -16.80 -27.46
C GLN A 169 5.64 -17.96 -26.46
N VAL A 170 6.85 -18.16 -25.93
CA VAL A 170 7.12 -19.20 -24.93
C VAL A 170 6.41 -18.89 -23.61
N TYR A 171 6.39 -17.62 -23.19
CA TYR A 171 5.69 -17.18 -21.99
C TYR A 171 4.20 -17.47 -22.11
N ASP A 172 3.59 -17.11 -23.24
CA ASP A 172 2.16 -17.22 -23.47
C ASP A 172 1.69 -18.68 -23.50
N ALA A 173 2.50 -19.57 -24.09
CA ALA A 173 2.27 -21.01 -24.13
C ALA A 173 2.26 -21.70 -22.75
N VAL A 174 2.81 -21.07 -21.70
CA VAL A 174 2.72 -21.62 -20.33
C VAL A 174 1.28 -21.51 -19.82
N LEU A 175 0.60 -22.65 -19.76
CA LEU A 175 -0.74 -22.80 -19.20
C LEU A 175 -0.69 -22.68 -17.68
N MET A 176 -1.28 -21.62 -17.15
CA MET A 176 -1.43 -21.38 -15.71
C MET A 176 -2.74 -20.64 -15.44
N THR A 177 -3.42 -21.02 -14.37
CA THR A 177 -4.60 -20.33 -13.84
C THR A 177 -4.23 -19.08 -13.03
N HIS A 178 -3.02 -19.05 -12.48
CA HIS A 178 -2.50 -17.96 -11.66
C HIS A 178 -1.37 -17.21 -12.37
N GLY A 179 -0.95 -16.06 -11.82
CA GLY A 179 0.11 -15.25 -12.42
C GLY A 179 1.41 -16.03 -12.65
N LYS A 180 1.95 -15.95 -13.87
CA LYS A 180 3.22 -16.60 -14.29
C LYS A 180 4.44 -15.67 -14.15
N TRP A 181 4.47 -14.82 -13.13
CA TRP A 181 5.57 -13.87 -12.87
C TRP A 181 6.91 -14.56 -12.54
N TRP A 182 6.89 -15.83 -12.14
CA TRP A 182 8.06 -16.62 -11.77
C TRP A 182 8.80 -17.22 -12.97
N VAL A 183 8.19 -17.26 -14.16
CA VAL A 183 8.77 -17.91 -15.37
C VAL A 183 10.16 -17.34 -15.74
N PRO A 184 10.41 -16.01 -15.71
CA PRO A 184 11.76 -15.49 -15.96
C PRO A 184 12.81 -15.97 -14.96
N ALA A 185 12.43 -16.37 -13.73
CA ALA A 185 13.37 -16.95 -12.76
C ALA A 185 13.88 -18.32 -13.23
N GLN A 186 13.01 -19.13 -13.82
CA GLN A 186 13.40 -20.42 -14.42
C GLN A 186 14.31 -20.21 -15.63
N TRP A 187 14.01 -19.23 -16.48
CA TRP A 187 14.85 -18.88 -17.62
C TRP A 187 16.23 -18.37 -17.18
N PHE A 188 16.27 -17.55 -16.13
CA PHE A 188 17.52 -17.11 -15.49
C PHE A 188 18.37 -18.31 -15.07
N GLY A 189 17.80 -19.23 -14.30
CA GLY A 189 18.51 -20.44 -13.84
C GLY A 189 19.02 -21.28 -15.01
N SER A 190 18.23 -21.41 -16.08
CA SER A 190 18.61 -22.16 -17.28
C SER A 190 19.79 -21.51 -18.04
N VAL A 191 19.77 -20.18 -18.18
CA VAL A 191 20.87 -19.42 -18.80
C VAL A 191 22.13 -19.47 -17.93
N ALA A 192 22.00 -19.30 -16.62
CA ALA A 192 23.12 -19.39 -15.69
C ALA A 192 23.77 -20.79 -15.70
N ALA A 193 22.96 -21.86 -15.70
CA ALA A 193 23.45 -23.23 -15.81
C ALA A 193 24.16 -23.50 -17.15
N ARG A 194 23.65 -22.92 -18.24
CA ARG A 194 24.31 -23.00 -19.55
C ARG A 194 25.64 -22.23 -19.55
N ALA A 195 25.67 -21.03 -18.99
CA ALA A 195 26.89 -20.24 -18.83
C ALA A 195 27.96 -20.98 -18.01
N ARG A 196 27.56 -21.74 -16.97
CA ARG A 196 28.45 -22.61 -16.21
C ARG A 196 29.02 -23.75 -17.05
N ARG A 197 28.20 -24.43 -17.86
CA ARG A 197 28.67 -25.48 -18.79
C ARG A 197 29.58 -24.95 -19.89
N GLU A 198 29.33 -23.72 -20.37
CA GLU A 198 30.17 -23.02 -21.34
C GLU A 198 31.47 -22.45 -20.73
N GLY A 199 31.76 -22.70 -19.44
CA GLY A 199 32.95 -22.17 -18.75
C GLY A 199 32.93 -20.66 -18.52
N ARG A 200 31.79 -19.98 -18.73
CA ARG A 200 31.63 -18.54 -18.50
C ARG A 200 31.53 -18.21 -17.01
N ILE A 201 30.97 -19.13 -16.23
CA ILE A 201 31.03 -19.12 -14.76
C ILE A 201 32.06 -20.19 -14.37
N LYS A 202 33.09 -19.80 -13.62
CA LYS A 202 34.31 -20.60 -13.43
C LYS A 202 34.10 -21.85 -12.59
N ASP A 203 33.33 -21.74 -11.51
CA ASP A 203 33.15 -22.82 -10.55
C ASP A 203 31.70 -22.88 -10.02
N ASP A 204 31.41 -23.96 -9.31
CA ASP A 204 30.06 -24.24 -8.79
C ASP A 204 29.69 -23.36 -7.59
N ILE A 205 30.69 -22.79 -6.89
CA ILE A 205 30.48 -21.90 -5.75
C ILE A 205 29.92 -20.56 -6.25
N LEU A 206 30.54 -19.98 -7.29
CA LEU A 206 30.06 -18.76 -7.94
C LEU A 206 28.68 -18.97 -8.59
N PHE A 207 28.46 -20.13 -9.20
CA PHE A 207 27.17 -20.49 -9.78
C PHE A 207 26.07 -20.59 -8.69
N LYS A 208 26.34 -21.30 -7.60
CA LYS A 208 25.42 -21.41 -6.47
C LYS A 208 25.10 -20.04 -5.87
N HIS A 209 26.12 -19.23 -5.60
CA HIS A 209 25.92 -17.89 -5.03
C HIS A 209 25.04 -17.01 -5.93
N LEU A 210 25.25 -17.05 -7.24
CA LEU A 210 24.40 -16.33 -8.20
C LEU A 210 22.93 -16.79 -8.15
N LEU A 211 22.69 -18.10 -8.03
CA LEU A 211 21.33 -18.64 -7.92
C LEU A 211 20.68 -18.30 -6.59
N ASP A 212 21.42 -18.39 -5.48
CA ASP A 212 20.91 -18.06 -4.14
C ASP A 212 20.42 -16.60 -4.10
N GLU A 213 21.18 -15.66 -4.67
CA GLU A 213 20.76 -14.26 -4.76
C GLU A 213 19.56 -14.04 -5.68
N MET A 214 19.49 -14.76 -6.80
CA MET A 214 18.30 -14.73 -7.66
C MET A 214 17.07 -15.29 -6.92
N HIS A 215 17.23 -16.34 -6.10
CA HIS A 215 16.14 -16.89 -5.30
C HIS A 215 15.65 -15.93 -4.23
N VAL A 216 16.53 -15.13 -3.61
CA VAL A 216 16.15 -14.02 -2.73
C VAL A 216 15.34 -12.97 -3.51
N PHE A 217 15.83 -12.54 -4.68
CA PHE A 217 15.11 -11.60 -5.55
C PHE A 217 13.71 -12.10 -5.91
N ARG A 218 13.61 -13.36 -6.34
CA ARG A 218 12.32 -14.02 -6.61
C ARG A 218 11.47 -14.02 -5.32
N GLY A 219 12.02 -14.46 -4.19
CA GLY A 219 11.32 -14.53 -2.91
C GLY A 219 10.60 -13.22 -2.56
N ASN A 220 11.28 -12.10 -2.78
CA ASN A 220 10.72 -10.75 -2.65
C ASN A 220 9.54 -10.48 -3.61
N CYS A 221 9.65 -10.85 -4.89
CA CYS A 221 8.51 -10.81 -5.83
C CYS A 221 7.32 -11.65 -5.32
N GLY A 222 7.58 -12.84 -4.77
CA GLY A 222 6.56 -13.72 -4.22
C GLY A 222 5.88 -13.14 -2.99
N LEU A 223 6.67 -12.54 -2.09
CA LEU A 223 6.16 -11.89 -0.89
C LEU A 223 5.24 -10.71 -1.23
N LEU A 224 5.59 -9.91 -2.25
CA LEU A 224 4.72 -8.85 -2.76
C LEU A 224 3.39 -9.41 -3.29
N PHE A 225 3.44 -10.51 -4.05
CA PHE A 225 2.22 -11.18 -4.52
C PHE A 225 1.39 -11.73 -3.36
N SER A 226 2.01 -12.26 -2.31
CA SER A 226 1.32 -12.69 -1.09
C SER A 226 0.64 -11.54 -0.36
N PHE A 227 1.24 -10.34 -0.32
CA PHE A 227 0.62 -9.16 0.28
C PHE A 227 -0.60 -8.67 -0.50
N ASP A 228 -0.56 -8.75 -1.82
CA ASP A 228 -1.67 -8.41 -2.70
C ASP A 228 -2.83 -9.41 -2.57
N TRP A 229 -2.50 -10.71 -2.60
CA TRP A 229 -3.50 -11.77 -2.47
C TRP A 229 -4.11 -11.84 -1.07
N ILE A 230 -3.28 -11.77 -0.02
CA ILE A 230 -3.71 -11.90 1.37
C ILE A 230 -3.77 -10.52 2.02
N SER A 231 -4.90 -9.85 1.84
CA SER A 231 -5.22 -8.58 2.51
C SER A 231 -5.43 -8.76 4.03
N ILE A 232 -5.47 -7.65 4.76
CA ILE A 232 -5.93 -7.67 6.17
C ILE A 232 -7.34 -8.25 6.19
N PRO A 233 -7.67 -9.18 7.13
CA PRO A 233 -8.99 -9.78 7.21
C PRO A 233 -10.09 -8.71 7.18
N LEU A 234 -11.07 -8.91 6.29
CA LEU A 234 -12.13 -7.93 6.04
C LEU A 234 -12.84 -7.54 7.34
N VAL A 235 -13.09 -8.50 8.22
CA VAL A 235 -13.74 -8.29 9.52
C VAL A 235 -13.00 -7.26 10.39
N TYR A 236 -11.66 -7.22 10.37
CA TYR A 236 -10.91 -6.22 11.14
C TYR A 236 -11.12 -4.82 10.59
N THR A 237 -11.09 -4.68 9.26
CA THR A 237 -11.38 -3.41 8.59
C THR A 237 -12.81 -2.95 8.88
N GLN A 238 -13.77 -3.87 8.85
CA GLN A 238 -15.18 -3.59 9.15
C GLN A 238 -15.39 -3.16 10.60
N VAL A 239 -14.81 -3.87 11.57
CA VAL A 239 -14.93 -3.54 13.01
C VAL A 239 -14.41 -2.14 13.28
N VAL A 240 -13.24 -1.79 12.75
CA VAL A 240 -12.64 -0.46 12.94
C VAL A 240 -13.51 0.62 12.28
N THR A 241 -13.98 0.37 11.06
CA THR A 241 -14.86 1.31 10.34
C THR A 241 -16.16 1.54 11.09
N LEU A 242 -16.80 0.46 11.55
CA LEU A 242 -18.06 0.53 12.29
C LEU A 242 -17.88 1.28 13.62
N ALA A 243 -16.81 1.01 14.37
CA ALA A 243 -16.53 1.71 15.62
C ALA A 243 -16.38 3.22 15.41
N ILE A 244 -15.60 3.63 14.40
CA ILE A 244 -15.37 5.04 14.08
C ILE A 244 -16.65 5.73 13.59
N TYR A 245 -17.38 5.11 12.66
CA TYR A 245 -18.57 5.74 12.07
C TYR A 245 -19.73 5.78 13.08
N THR A 246 -19.89 4.76 13.91
CA THR A 246 -20.89 4.77 14.99
C THR A 246 -20.57 5.85 16.02
N TYR A 247 -19.28 6.02 16.37
CA TYR A 247 -18.87 7.12 17.24
C TYR A 247 -19.21 8.48 16.64
N PHE A 248 -18.86 8.73 15.37
CA PHE A 248 -19.15 10.03 14.75
C PHE A 248 -20.64 10.27 14.52
N LEU A 249 -21.43 9.22 14.27
CA LEU A 249 -22.88 9.29 14.19
C LEU A 249 -23.50 9.64 15.56
N ALA A 250 -23.04 9.00 16.64
CA ALA A 250 -23.47 9.37 17.99
C ALA A 250 -23.00 10.79 18.34
N THR A 251 -21.79 11.18 17.94
CA THR A 251 -21.21 12.50 18.22
C THR A 251 -21.97 13.63 17.51
N VAL A 252 -22.36 13.44 16.24
CA VAL A 252 -23.09 14.49 15.49
C VAL A 252 -24.44 14.80 16.14
N MET A 253 -25.08 13.81 16.78
CA MET A 253 -26.32 13.99 17.55
C MET A 253 -26.06 14.46 18.98
N GLY A 254 -25.10 13.83 19.68
CA GLY A 254 -24.86 14.06 21.11
C GLY A 254 -24.15 15.37 21.44
N ARG A 255 -23.40 15.95 20.49
CA ARG A 255 -22.69 17.23 20.69
C ARG A 255 -23.47 18.44 20.15
N GLN A 256 -24.78 18.31 19.98
CA GLN A 256 -25.64 19.42 19.56
C GLN A 256 -25.74 20.48 20.67
N TYR A 257 -25.70 21.77 20.31
CA TYR A 257 -25.88 22.86 21.27
C TYR A 257 -27.36 23.05 21.62
N LEU A 258 -27.77 22.44 22.73
CA LEU A 258 -29.13 22.50 23.29
C LEU A 258 -29.44 23.86 23.96
N ASP A 259 -30.70 24.08 24.33
CA ASP A 259 -31.16 25.30 25.01
C ASP A 259 -30.54 25.43 26.43
N PRO A 260 -29.68 26.45 26.67
CA PRO A 260 -29.05 26.64 27.97
C PRO A 260 -30.02 27.00 29.11
N LYS A 261 -31.24 27.46 28.78
CA LYS A 261 -32.25 27.84 29.77
C LYS A 261 -32.96 26.62 30.38
N LYS A 262 -32.89 25.46 29.71
CA LYS A 262 -33.41 24.21 30.22
C LYS A 262 -32.33 23.56 31.06
N ASP A 263 -32.62 23.39 32.34
CA ASP A 263 -31.68 22.77 33.27
C ASP A 263 -31.45 21.30 32.88
N ILE A 264 -30.29 21.01 32.30
CA ILE A 264 -29.93 19.68 31.75
C ILE A 264 -29.93 18.61 32.87
N LEU A 265 -29.79 19.04 34.13
CA LEU A 265 -29.86 18.21 35.34
C LEU A 265 -31.22 17.53 35.56
N VAL A 266 -32.31 18.02 34.96
CA VAL A 266 -33.65 17.42 35.10
C VAL A 266 -33.90 16.33 34.04
N MET A 267 -33.01 16.18 33.04
CA MET A 267 -33.16 15.21 31.94
C MET A 267 -32.23 13.99 32.04
N LYS A 268 -31.42 13.88 33.09
CA LYS A 268 -30.63 12.69 33.41
C LYS A 268 -31.38 11.76 34.37
#